data_AF-A0A2V8Z038-F1
#
_entry.id   AF-A0A2V8Z038-F1
#
_cell.length_a   1.000
_cell.length_b   1.000
_cell.length_c   1.000
_cell.angle_alpha   90.00
_cell.angle_beta   90.00
_cell.angle_gamma   90.00
#
_symmetry.space_group_name_H-M   'P 1'
#
loop_
_entity.id
_entity.type
_entity.pdbx_description
1 polymer ?
#
loop_
_entity_poly.entity_id
_entity_poly.type
_entity_poly.pdbx_seq_one_letter_code
_entity_poly.pdbx_strand_id
1 'polypeptide(L)'
;MSTVPTSVQAPLVCWNCHERTLGTHFCSSCGKLLQLPPGIDYFASFEMPRNLWIEMGALEQKFLQLSWKLHPDNFVNASEQER
;
A
#
# COMPACT_ATOMS: atom_id res chain seq x y z
N MET A 1 15.58 -20.57 9.61
CA MET A 1 15.69 -19.73 8.39
C MET A 1 14.30 -19.62 7.82
N SER A 2 13.51 -18.66 8.30
CA SER A 2 12.07 -18.59 7.97
C SER A 2 11.88 -17.85 6.66
N THR A 3 11.55 -18.60 5.62
CA THR A 3 11.11 -18.07 4.32
C THR A 3 9.73 -17.44 4.49
N VAL A 4 9.69 -16.11 4.57
CA VAL A 4 8.45 -15.33 4.50
C VAL A 4 7.86 -15.55 3.10
N PRO A 5 6.61 -16.01 2.95
CA PRO A 5 5.97 -15.95 1.65
C PRO A 5 5.68 -14.48 1.38
N THR A 6 6.55 -13.83 0.62
CA THR A 6 6.24 -12.56 -0.05
C THR A 6 4.96 -12.81 -0.83
N SER A 7 3.85 -12.23 -0.39
CA SER A 7 2.62 -12.28 -1.17
C SER A 7 2.97 -11.67 -2.52
N VAL A 8 2.97 -12.50 -3.56
CA VAL A 8 3.22 -12.07 -4.93
C VAL A 8 2.05 -11.16 -5.29
N GLN A 9 2.23 -9.87 -5.06
CA GLN A 9 1.28 -8.86 -5.51
C GLN A 9 1.25 -9.00 -7.02
N ALA A 10 0.09 -9.37 -7.56
CA ALA A 10 -0.10 -9.42 -9.00
C ALA A 10 0.36 -8.08 -9.59
N PRO A 11 1.14 -8.07 -10.69
CA PRO A 11 1.64 -6.84 -11.27
C PRO A 11 0.45 -5.95 -11.62
N LEU A 12 0.24 -4.91 -10.81
CA LEU A 12 -0.76 -3.90 -11.06
C LEU A 12 -0.19 -2.99 -12.15
N VAL A 13 -0.97 -2.74 -13.18
CA VAL A 13 -0.63 -1.71 -14.17
C VAL A 13 -1.12 -0.39 -13.63
N CYS A 14 -0.23 0.59 -13.49
CA CYS A 14 -0.62 1.90 -13.01
C CYS A 14 -1.60 2.55 -13.99
N TRP A 15 -2.71 3.07 -13.48
CA TRP A 15 -3.73 3.75 -14.29
C TRP A 15 -3.22 5.05 -14.94
N ASN A 16 -2.18 5.67 -14.39
CA ASN A 16 -1.64 6.94 -14.87
C ASN A 16 -0.45 6.77 -15.84
N CYS A 17 0.56 5.96 -15.49
CA CYS A 17 1.76 5.80 -16.31
C CYS A 17 1.82 4.50 -17.11
N HIS A 18 0.83 3.61 -16.96
CA HIS A 18 0.76 2.30 -17.61
C HIS A 18 1.96 1.37 -17.37
N GLU A 19 2.82 1.70 -16.41
CA GLU A 19 3.97 0.88 -16.04
C GLU A 19 3.55 -0.23 -15.06
N ARG A 20 4.23 -1.37 -15.13
CA ARG A 20 4.05 -2.44 -14.13
C ARG A 20 4.59 -1.98 -12.80
N THR A 21 3.75 -2.00 -11.78
CA THR A 21 4.13 -1.64 -10.41
C THR A 21 3.82 -2.77 -9.43
N LEU A 22 4.69 -2.90 -8.44
CA LEU A 22 4.64 -3.90 -7.37
C LEU A 22 4.39 -3.22 -6.02
N GLY A 23 3.58 -2.16 -6.02
CA GLY A 23 3.25 -1.37 -4.84
C GLY A 23 1.86 -1.69 -4.28
N THR A 24 1.72 -1.55 -2.96
CA THR A 24 0.46 -1.66 -2.19
C THR A 24 -0.43 -0.44 -2.36
N HIS A 25 0.16 0.76 -2.23
CA HIS A 25 -0.58 2.04 -2.21
C HIS A 25 -0.11 3.04 -3.26
N PHE A 26 1.17 3.01 -3.65
CA PHE A 26 1.75 4.01 -4.56
C PHE A 26 2.50 3.34 -5.71
N CYS A 27 2.42 3.97 -6.89
CA CYS A 27 3.19 3.55 -8.05
C CYS A 27 4.67 3.88 -7.86
N SER A 28 5.53 2.88 -8.05
CA SER A 28 6.99 3.02 -7.98
C SER A 28 7.57 3.97 -9.04
N SER A 29 6.89 4.10 -10.18
CA SER A 29 7.39 4.84 -11.35
C SER A 29 6.93 6.29 -11.37
N CYS A 30 5.68 6.58 -11.01
CA CYS A 30 5.13 7.94 -11.07
C CYS A 30 4.65 8.48 -9.72
N GLY A 31 4.73 7.70 -8.64
CA GLY A 31 4.33 8.12 -7.28
C GLY A 31 2.83 8.29 -7.08
N LYS A 32 1.99 7.96 -8.07
CA LYS A 32 0.54 8.12 -8.02
C LYS A 32 -0.12 7.07 -7.13
N LEU A 33 -1.22 7.45 -6.49
CA LEU A 33 -1.98 6.54 -5.64
C LEU A 33 -2.59 5.42 -6.51
N LEU A 34 -2.36 4.18 -6.09
CA LEU A 34 -2.90 3.00 -6.74
C LEU A 34 -4.22 2.60 -6.08
N GLN A 35 -5.15 2.12 -6.89
CA GLN A 35 -6.36 1.50 -6.36
C GLN A 35 -5.99 0.12 -5.82
N LEU A 36 -6.34 -0.14 -4.56
CA LEU A 36 -6.08 -1.43 -3.94
C LEU A 36 -6.93 -2.51 -4.64
N PRO A 37 -6.34 -3.67 -5.00
CA PRO A 37 -7.09 -4.74 -5.62
C PRO A 37 -8.17 -5.27 -4.67
N PRO A 38 -9.36 -5.64 -5.19
CA PRO A 38 -10.40 -6.25 -4.38
C PRO A 38 -9.89 -7.56 -3.78
N GLY A 39 -9.95 -7.71 -2.45
CA GLY A 39 -9.48 -8.90 -1.73
C GLY A 39 -8.08 -8.78 -1.11
N ILE A 40 -7.50 -7.58 -1.04
CA ILE A 40 -6.28 -7.38 -0.25
C ILE A 40 -6.54 -7.56 1.25
N ASP A 41 -5.71 -8.35 1.91
CA ASP A 41 -5.78 -8.55 3.37
C ASP A 41 -5.20 -7.35 4.12
N TYR A 42 -5.65 -7.10 5.35
CA TYR A 42 -5.10 -6.04 6.20
C TYR A 42 -3.57 -6.13 6.36
N PHE A 43 -3.03 -7.33 6.55
CA PHE A 43 -1.58 -7.52 6.64
C PHE A 43 -0.85 -7.07 5.36
N ALA A 44 -1.43 -7.32 4.19
CA ALA A 44 -0.86 -6.87 2.93
C ALA A 44 -0.98 -5.35 2.78
N SER A 45 -2.11 -4.75 3.18
CA SER A 45 -2.29 -3.29 3.21
C SER A 45 -1.31 -2.60 4.15
N PHE A 46 -1.02 -3.17 5.32
CA PHE A 46 -0.03 -2.61 6.25
C PHE A 46 1.42 -3.01 5.94
N GLU A 47 1.65 -3.79 4.88
CA GLU A 47 2.95 -4.38 4.54
C GLU A 47 3.60 -5.11 5.73
N MET A 48 2.77 -5.81 6.50
CA MET A 48 3.17 -6.54 7.70
C MET A 48 3.13 -8.05 7.46
N PRO A 49 3.99 -8.82 8.14
CA PRO A 49 3.91 -10.27 8.09
C PRO A 49 2.61 -10.77 8.71
N ARG A 50 2.03 -11.81 8.11
CA ARG A 50 0.84 -12.48 8.62
C ARG A 50 1.19 -13.30 9.85
N ASN A 51 1.03 -12.71 11.03
CA ASN A 51 1.26 -13.34 12.32
C ASN A 51 0.08 -13.11 13.25
N LEU A 52 -0.18 -14.09 14.13
CA LEU A 52 -1.17 -13.93 15.21
C LEU A 52 -0.66 -12.99 16.31
N TRP A 53 0.66 -13.00 16.55
CA TRP A 53 1.30 -12.06 17.45
C TRP A 53 1.83 -10.85 16.67
N ILE A 54 1.32 -9.67 17.00
CA ILE A 54 1.66 -8.41 16.37
C ILE A 54 2.26 -7.50 17.44
N GLU A 55 3.41 -6.90 17.14
CA GLU A 55 4.03 -5.90 18.01
C GLU A 55 3.27 -4.58 17.85
N MET A 56 2.69 -4.09 18.94
CA MET A 56 1.75 -2.97 18.90
C MET A 56 2.43 -1.65 18.53
N GLY A 57 3.68 -1.44 18.96
CA GLY A 57 4.44 -0.23 18.61
C GLY A 57 4.71 -0.15 17.12
N ALA A 58 5.11 -1.25 16.49
CA ALA A 58 5.32 -1.35 15.05
C ALA A 58 4.01 -1.13 14.27
N LEU A 59 2.89 -1.66 14.77
CA LEU A 59 1.58 -1.43 14.17
C LEU A 59 1.19 0.05 14.22
N GLU A 60 1.33 0.70 15.38
CA GLU A 60 1.01 2.12 15.55
C GLU A 60 1.87 3.00 14.65
N GLN A 61 3.18 2.76 14.61
CA GLN A 61 4.10 3.48 13.73
C GLN A 61 3.70 3.32 12.25
N LYS A 62 3.36 2.11 11.82
CA LYS A 62 2.90 1.85 10.44
C LYS A 62 1.58 2.55 10.14
N PHE A 63 0.64 2.49 11.09
CA PHE A 63 -0.66 3.15 10.97
C PHE A 63 -0.50 4.67 10.83
N LEU A 64 0.31 5.30 11.69
CA LEU A 64 0.57 6.74 11.63
C LEU A 64 1.26 7.13 10.31
N GLN A 65 2.27 6.37 9.88
CA GLN A 65 2.96 6.63 8.61
C GLN A 65 2.03 6.53 7.40
N LEU A 66 1.19 5.49 7.35
CA LEU A 66 0.21 5.33 6.27
C LEU A 66 -0.87 6.40 6.33
N SER A 67 -1.39 6.71 7.51
CA SER A 67 -2.41 7.76 7.69
C SER A 67 -1.89 9.12 7.24
N TRP A 68 -0.62 9.44 7.50
CA TRP A 68 0.01 10.67 7.01
C TRP A 68 0.18 10.69 5.51
N LYS A 69 0.61 9.57 4.90
CA LYS A 69 0.80 9.49 3.44
C LYS A 69 -0.52 9.49 2.67
N LEU A 70 -1.53 8.82 3.21
CA LEU A 70 -2.85 8.63 2.63
C LEU A 70 -3.87 9.66 3.15
N HIS A 71 -3.43 10.68 3.89
CA HIS A 71 -4.34 11.67 4.45
C HIS A 71 -5.06 12.41 3.32
N PRO A 72 -6.40 12.56 3.38
CA PRO A 72 -7.18 13.21 2.32
C PRO A 72 -6.71 14.64 2.04
N ASP A 73 -6.15 15.34 3.04
CA ASP A 73 -5.56 16.67 2.85
C ASP A 73 -4.43 16.71 1.82
N ASN A 74 -3.67 15.62 1.66
CA ASN A 74 -2.61 15.53 0.64
C ASN A 74 -3.19 15.44 -0.78
N PHE A 75 -4.45 15.03 -0.92
CA PHE A 75 -5.13 14.80 -2.19
C PHE A 75 -6.18 15.87 -2.53
N VAL A 76 -6.24 16.96 -1.76
CA VAL A 76 -7.17 18.09 -2.02
C VAL A 76 -6.99 18.68 -3.42
N ASN A 77 -5.74 18.75 -3.90
CA ASN A 77 -5.39 19.23 -5.24
C ASN A 77 -5.04 18.08 -6.22
N ALA A 78 -5.24 16.83 -5.82
CA ALA A 78 -4.94 15.68 -6.66
C ALA A 78 -6.04 15.46 -7.71
N SER A 79 -5.75 14.60 -8.67
CA SER A 79 -6.72 14.22 -9.70
C SER A 79 -7.95 13.52 -9.10
N GLU A 80 -9.11 13.57 -9.76
CA GLU A 80 -10.33 12.89 -9.27
C GLU A 80 -10.14 11.39 -9.04
N GLN A 81 -9.15 10.78 -9.69
CA GLN A 81 -8.81 9.36 -9.54
C GLN A 81 -7.98 9.07 -8.26
N GLU A 82 -7.41 10.09 -7.63
CA GLU A 82 -6.60 9.99 -6.40
C GLU A 82 -7.30 10.56 -5.16
N ARG A 83 -8.46 11.18 -5.34
CA ARG A 83 -9.27 11.79 -4.28
C ARG A 83 -10.30 10.81 -3.73
#